data_AF-A0A1B7IQK1-F1
#
_entry.id   AF-A0A1B7IQK1-F1
#
_cell.length_a   1.000
_cell.length_b   1.000
_cell.length_c   1.000
_cell.angle_alpha   90.00
_cell.angle_beta   90.00
_cell.angle_gamma   90.00
#
_symmetry.space_group_name_H-M   'P 1'
#
loop_
_entity.id
_entity.type
_entity.pdbx_description
1 polymer ?
#
loop_
_entity_poly.entity_id
_entity_poly.type
_entity_poly.pdbx_seq_one_letter_code
_entity_poly.pdbx_strand_id
1 'polypeptide(L)'
;MNRNQRRMAEYNARKAAQQIDAGNYAGKINRAFAKLSGASLPRVEQALRAPNWREPKEESGGACLPQVAMYSAGHRKSESITAR
;
A
#
# COMPACT_ATOMS: atom_id res chain seq x y z
N MET A 1 41.06 33.25 30.70
CA MET A 1 39.96 32.39 31.21
C MET A 1 40.58 31.24 31.99
N ASN A 2 40.15 31.00 33.24
CA ASN A 2 40.71 29.94 34.10
C ASN A 2 40.30 28.55 33.57
N ARG A 3 41.17 27.53 33.69
CA ARG A 3 40.90 26.12 33.28
C ARG A 3 39.54 25.61 33.80
N ASN A 4 39.17 25.95 35.03
CA ASN A 4 37.88 25.54 35.60
C ASN A 4 36.68 26.20 34.91
N GLN A 5 36.82 27.47 34.49
CA GLN A 5 35.78 28.19 33.75
C GLN A 5 35.59 27.57 32.36
N ARG A 6 36.67 27.15 31.71
CA ARG A 6 36.62 26.46 30.40
C ARG A 6 35.91 25.10 30.52
N ARG A 7 36.24 24.32 31.55
CA ARG A 7 35.60 23.02 31.82
C ARG A 7 34.10 23.15 32.12
N MET A 8 33.72 24.18 32.87
CA MET A 8 32.30 24.48 33.14
C MET A 8 31.55 24.93 31.88
N ALA A 9 32.16 25.76 31.03
CA ALA A 9 31.57 26.16 29.76
C ALA A 9 31.34 24.97 28.83
N GLU A 10 32.30 24.05 28.74
CA GLU A 10 32.18 22.80 27.97
C GLU A 10 31.06 21.89 28.51
N TYR A 11 30.96 21.74 29.84
CA TYR A 11 29.88 20.98 30.47
C TYR A 11 28.49 21.58 30.18
N ASN A 12 28.36 22.90 30.33
CA ASN A 12 27.10 23.61 30.07
C ASN A 12 26.71 23.52 28.59
N ALA A 13 27.67 23.66 27.67
CA ALA A 13 27.43 23.49 26.24
C ALA A 13 26.92 22.08 25.91
N ARG A 14 27.53 21.04 26.51
CA ARG A 14 27.08 19.64 26.34
C ARG A 14 25.67 19.43 26.89
N LYS A 15 25.34 20.02 28.05
CA LYS A 15 24.01 19.92 28.64
C LYS A 15 22.95 20.67 27.83
N ALA A 16 23.28 21.84 27.29
CA ALA A 16 22.41 22.57 26.38
C ALA A 16 22.13 21.77 25.10
N ALA A 17 23.15 21.16 24.49
CA ALA A 17 22.98 20.29 23.32
C ALA A 17 22.04 19.10 23.61
N GLN A 18 22.22 18.43 24.75
CA GLN A 18 21.35 17.32 25.17
C GLN A 18 19.88 17.76 25.33
N GLN A 19 19.62 18.95 25.86
CA GLN A 19 18.26 19.47 26.00
C GLN A 19 17.61 19.78 24.65
N ILE A 20 18.38 20.36 23.72
CA ILE A 20 17.93 20.63 22.35
C ILE A 20 17.57 19.32 21.63
N ASP A 21 18.41 18.29 21.76
CA ASP A 21 18.17 16.99 21.15
C ASP A 21 16.92 16.29 21.70
N ALA A 22 16.69 16.37 23.01
CA ALA A 22 15.50 15.83 23.64
C ALA A 22 14.21 16.53 23.18
N GLY A 23 14.21 17.87 23.11
CA GLY A 23 13.08 18.63 22.59
C GLY A 23 12.79 18.34 21.12
N ASN A 24 13.83 18.21 20.30
CA ASN A 24 13.72 17.84 18.89
C ASN A 24 13.16 16.43 18.71
N TYR A 25 13.54 15.48 19.56
CA TYR A 25 13.05 14.11 19.51
C TYR A 25 11.54 14.03 19.84
N ALA A 26 11.09 14.71 20.90
CA ALA A 26 9.67 14.81 21.23
C ALA A 26 8.86 15.46 20.08
N GLY A 27 9.40 16.50 19.44
CA GLY A 27 8.79 17.12 18.27
C GLY A 27 8.66 16.17 17.07
N LYS A 28 9.67 15.32 16.81
CA LYS A 28 9.61 14.29 15.76
C LYS A 28 8.53 13.26 16.04
N ILE A 29 8.40 12.80 17.29
CA ILE A 29 7.36 11.86 17.70
C ILE A 29 5.98 12.46 17.45
N ASN A 30 5.74 13.70 17.92
CA ASN A 30 4.44 14.35 17.75
C ASN A 30 4.07 14.54 16.26
N ARG A 31 5.05 14.89 15.40
CA ARG A 31 4.83 14.97 13.95
C ARG A 31 4.51 13.61 13.33
N ALA A 32 5.20 12.55 13.73
CA ALA A 32 4.93 11.20 13.24
C ALA A 32 3.54 10.73 13.69
N PHE A 33 3.19 10.95 14.95
CA PHE A 33 1.88 10.64 15.50
C PHE A 33 0.78 11.35 14.72
N ALA A 34 0.86 12.69 14.57
CA ALA A 34 -0.15 13.46 13.82
C ALA A 34 -0.34 12.99 12.36
N LYS A 35 0.72 12.50 11.71
CA LYS A 35 0.62 11.92 10.36
C LYS A 35 -0.05 10.55 10.33
N LEU A 36 0.08 9.78 11.40
CA LEU A 36 -0.44 8.40 11.49
C LEU A 36 -1.84 8.34 12.11
N SER A 37 -2.18 9.25 13.02
CA SER A 37 -3.45 9.30 13.73
C SER A 37 -4.54 10.12 13.03
N GLY A 38 -4.23 10.75 11.90
CA GLY A 38 -5.24 11.38 11.04
C GLY A 38 -6.22 10.36 10.43
N ALA A 39 -7.33 10.88 9.88
CA ALA A 39 -8.33 10.09 9.17
C ALA A 39 -7.69 9.22 8.06
N SER A 40 -8.33 8.08 7.76
CA SER A 40 -7.86 7.04 6.85
C SER A 40 -7.04 7.60 5.70
N LEU A 41 -5.74 7.27 5.69
CA LEU A 41 -4.88 7.66 4.57
C LEU A 41 -5.54 7.17 3.27
N PRO A 42 -5.52 7.94 2.18
CA PRO A 42 -6.11 7.54 0.90
C PRO A 42 -5.57 6.19 0.40
N ARG A 43 -4.38 5.78 0.87
CA ARG A 43 -3.81 4.45 0.67
C ARG A 43 -4.62 3.33 1.33
N VAL A 44 -5.15 3.54 2.54
CA VAL A 44 -6.01 2.60 3.25
C VAL A 44 -7.36 2.50 2.54
N GLU A 45 -7.95 3.64 2.16
CA GLU A 45 -9.20 3.63 1.38
C GLU A 45 -9.02 2.97 0.01
N GLN A 46 -7.91 3.21 -0.67
CA GLN A 46 -7.57 2.56 -1.93
C GLN A 46 -7.34 1.05 -1.75
N ALA A 47 -6.71 0.62 -0.65
CA ALA A 47 -6.54 -0.79 -0.34
C ALA A 47 -7.87 -1.48 -0.03
N LEU A 48 -8.80 -0.81 0.65
CA LEU A 48 -10.16 -1.31 0.89
C LEU A 48 -11.03 -1.33 -0.38
N ARG A 49 -10.80 -0.40 -1.31
CA ARG A 49 -11.50 -0.34 -2.61
C ARG A 49 -10.87 -1.23 -3.68
N ALA A 50 -9.65 -1.72 -3.46
CA ALA A 50 -8.99 -2.57 -4.43
C ALA A 50 -9.79 -3.88 -4.57
N PRO A 51 -10.10 -4.32 -5.80
CA PRO A 51 -10.76 -5.60 -6.00
C PRO A 51 -9.92 -6.70 -5.36
N ASN A 52 -10.57 -7.65 -4.69
CA ASN A 52 -9.89 -8.73 -4.02
C ASN A 52 -9.15 -9.58 -5.07
N TRP A 53 -7.82 -9.47 -5.10
CA TRP A 53 -6.98 -10.22 -6.03
C TRP A 53 -7.05 -11.74 -5.84
N ARG A 54 -7.62 -12.20 -4.71
CA ARG A 54 -7.84 -13.63 -4.43
C ARG A 54 -9.21 -14.13 -4.88
N GLU A 55 -10.14 -13.23 -5.17
CA GLU A 55 -11.41 -13.62 -5.77
C GLU A 55 -11.17 -13.82 -7.26
N PRO A 56 -11.49 -14.99 -7.83
CA PRO A 56 -11.52 -15.12 -9.27
C PRO A 56 -12.50 -14.07 -9.77
N LYS A 57 -12.01 -13.16 -10.64
CA LYS A 57 -12.89 -12.25 -11.36
C LYS A 57 -13.98 -13.13 -11.95
N GLU A 58 -15.24 -12.92 -11.53
CA GLU A 58 -16.33 -13.54 -12.26
C GLU A 58 -16.12 -13.15 -13.71
N GLU A 59 -15.84 -14.15 -14.54
CA GLU A 59 -15.79 -13.99 -15.98
C GLU A 59 -17.19 -13.58 -16.39
N SER A 60 -17.45 -12.28 -16.32
CA SER A 60 -18.65 -11.63 -16.84
C SER A 60 -18.80 -12.15 -18.26
N GLY A 61 -19.86 -12.95 -18.47
CA GLY A 61 -20.04 -13.90 -19.57
C GLY A 61 -20.10 -13.26 -20.94
N GLY A 62 -18.95 -12.77 -21.41
CA GLY A 62 -18.74 -12.16 -22.72
C GLY A 62 -17.82 -12.99 -23.62
N ALA A 63 -17.57 -14.26 -23.31
CA ALA A 63 -16.93 -15.19 -24.23
C ALA A 63 -18.02 -16.05 -24.85
N CYS A 64 -18.35 -15.76 -26.10
CA CYS A 64 -19.13 -16.54 -27.07
C CYS A 64 -19.72 -17.87 -26.54
N LEU A 65 -21.05 -17.99 -26.57
CA LEU A 65 -21.79 -19.23 -26.31
C LEU A 65 -21.00 -20.44 -26.84
N PRO A 66 -20.58 -21.39 -25.98
CA PRO A 66 -19.70 -22.50 -26.36
C PRO A 66 -20.24 -23.28 -27.57
N GLN A 67 -21.56 -23.36 -27.69
CA GLN A 67 -22.26 -23.97 -28.82
C GLN A 67 -21.89 -23.32 -30.17
N VAL A 68 -21.79 -21.99 -30.22
CA VAL A 68 -21.43 -21.23 -31.43
C VAL A 68 -19.95 -21.47 -31.75
N ALA A 69 -19.07 -21.35 -30.74
CA ALA A 69 -17.64 -21.61 -30.92
C ALA A 69 -17.37 -23.05 -31.42
N MET A 70 -18.07 -24.05 -30.87
CA MET A 70 -17.98 -25.45 -31.30
C MET A 70 -18.46 -25.64 -32.75
N TYR A 71 -19.55 -24.99 -33.14
CA TYR A 71 -20.04 -25.02 -34.53
C TYR A 71 -19.05 -24.35 -35.50
N SER A 72 -18.53 -23.18 -35.16
CA SER A 72 -17.52 -22.45 -35.93
C SER A 72 -16.21 -23.23 -36.08
N ALA A 73 -15.83 -23.99 -35.05
CA ALA A 73 -14.68 -24.90 -35.07
C ALA A 73 -14.92 -26.18 -35.89
N GLY A 74 -16.09 -26.34 -36.52
CA GLY A 74 -16.41 -27.47 -37.38
C GLY A 74 -16.83 -28.74 -36.62
N HIS A 75 -17.10 -28.66 -35.30
CA HIS A 75 -17.59 -29.80 -34.54
C HIS A 75 -19.06 -30.08 -34.92
N ARG A 76 -19.31 -31.17 -35.65
CA ARG A 76 -20.65 -31.67 -35.98
C ARG A 76 -20.87 -33.03 -35.36
N LYS A 77 -22.01 -33.22 -34.68
CA LYS A 77 -22.42 -34.54 -34.17
C LYS A 77 -22.64 -35.47 -35.35
N SER A 78 -21.92 -36.58 -35.39
CA SER A 78 -21.84 -37.52 -36.53
C SER A 78 -23.10 -38.36 -36.77
N GLU A 79 -24.17 -38.16 -36.00
CA GLU A 79 -25.37 -39.01 -36.04
C GLU A 79 -26.36 -38.64 -37.15
N SER A 80 -26.23 -37.49 -37.81
CA SER A 80 -27.09 -37.12 -38.96
C SER A 80 -26.34 -36.32 -40.02
N ILE A 81 -25.43 -36.98 -40.74
CA ILE A 81 -24.92 -36.45 -42.01
C ILE A 81 -25.86 -36.95 -43.10
N THR A 82 -26.96 -36.24 -43.35
CA THR A 82 -27.68 -36.39 -44.62
C THR A 82 -26.97 -35.52 -45.64
N ALA A 83 -26.34 -36.17 -46.63
CA ALA A 83 -25.79 -35.50 -47.79
C ALA A 83 -26.93 -34.77 -48.54
N ARG A 84 -26.73 -33.50 -48.88
CA ARG A 84 -27.60 -32.76 -49.80
C ARG A 84 -27.18 -33.02 -51.23
#